data_AF-A0A329S1H1-F1
#
_entry.id   AF-A0A329S1H1-F1
#
_cell.length_a   1.000
_cell.length_b   1.000
_cell.length_c   1.000
_cell.angle_alpha   90.00
_cell.angle_beta   90.00
_cell.angle_gamma   90.00
#
_symmetry.space_group_name_H-M   'P 1'
#
loop_
_entity.id
_entity.type
_entity.pdbx_description
1 polymer ?
#
loop_
_entity_poly.entity_id
_entity_poly.type
_entity_poly.pdbx_seq_one_letter_code
_entity_poly.pdbx_strand_id
1 'polypeptide(L)'
;MNYSFVKKQQVLQATVGMSERAADRAQAFPHWTISDWRKNKEDILAFVGSEKTLSRAPGRPESVPVGIELITYMKDTRQDWFLLTARSMAVFVRESYPEWLQMYVGDKKNASTAYESCSGVLLTAIIAG
;
A
#
# COMPACT_ATOMS: atom_id res chain seq x y z
N MET A 1 8.56 -6.60 18.52
CA MET A 1 9.55 -5.76 17.82
C MET A 1 9.40 -6.00 16.32
N ASN A 2 9.29 -4.94 15.52
CA ASN A 2 9.25 -5.05 14.07
C ASN A 2 10.64 -4.72 13.50
N TYR A 3 11.20 -5.62 12.69
CA TYR A 3 12.52 -5.45 12.09
C TYR A 3 12.36 -5.17 10.59
N SER A 4 13.20 -4.28 10.06
CA SER A 4 13.23 -3.95 8.64
C SER A 4 13.59 -5.18 7.80
N PHE A 5 12.98 -5.32 6.62
CA PHE A 5 13.32 -6.34 5.63
C PHE A 5 14.81 -6.29 5.26
N VAL A 6 15.40 -5.10 5.15
CA VAL A 6 16.85 -4.96 4.92
C VAL A 6 17.65 -5.65 6.02
N LYS A 7 17.26 -5.46 7.29
CA LYS A 7 17.94 -6.10 8.43
C LYS A 7 17.74 -7.61 8.40
N LYS A 8 16.53 -8.08 8.06
CA LYS A 8 16.23 -9.51 7.92
C LYS A 8 17.06 -10.15 6.80
N GLN A 9 17.16 -9.50 5.64
CA GLN A 9 17.95 -9.97 4.50
C GLN A 9 19.44 -10.07 4.84
N GLN A 10 20.03 -9.03 5.45
CA GLN A 10 21.42 -9.04 5.91
C GLN A 10 21.68 -10.21 6.86
N VAL A 11 20.76 -10.44 7.79
CA VAL A 11 20.85 -11.51 8.77
C VAL A 11 20.76 -12.89 8.12
N LEU A 12 19.83 -13.07 7.18
CA LEU A 12 19.67 -14.32 6.46
C LEU A 12 20.89 -14.61 5.60
N GLN A 13 21.45 -13.60 4.90
CA GLN A 13 22.68 -13.72 4.13
C GLN A 13 23.89 -14.10 5.02
N ALA A 14 24.04 -13.45 6.17
CA ALA A 14 25.14 -13.72 7.10
C ALA A 14 25.06 -15.11 7.75
N THR A 15 23.88 -15.74 7.76
CA THR A 15 23.63 -17.04 8.38
C THR A 15 23.39 -18.17 7.38
N VAL A 16 23.60 -17.91 6.08
CA VAL A 16 23.57 -18.95 5.03
C VAL A 16 24.64 -20.00 5.33
N GLY A 17 24.25 -21.27 5.32
CA GLY A 17 25.16 -22.39 5.61
C GLY A 17 25.52 -22.57 7.09
N MET A 18 25.07 -21.69 7.99
CA MET A 18 25.29 -21.83 9.43
C MET A 18 24.24 -22.76 10.07
N SER A 19 24.68 -23.61 11.00
CA SER A 19 23.76 -24.29 11.92
C SER A 19 23.04 -23.27 12.81
N GLU A 20 21.86 -23.61 13.32
CA GLU A 20 21.06 -22.70 14.18
C GLU A 20 21.84 -22.24 15.41
N ARG A 21 22.63 -23.13 16.02
CA ARG A 21 23.50 -22.82 17.16
C ARG A 21 24.67 -21.90 16.79
N ALA A 22 25.10 -21.90 15.52
CA ALA A 22 26.12 -20.98 15.05
C ALA A 22 25.50 -19.60 14.74
N ALA A 23 24.31 -19.56 14.15
CA ALA A 23 23.57 -18.33 13.90
C ALA A 23 23.20 -17.58 15.19
N ASP A 24 22.75 -18.30 16.22
CA ASP A 24 22.40 -17.74 17.54
C ASP A 24 23.61 -17.13 18.26
N ARG A 25 24.80 -17.71 18.08
CA ARG A 25 26.05 -17.16 18.65
C ARG A 25 26.63 -16.01 17.83
N ALA A 26 26.44 -16.04 16.51
CA ALA A 26 26.93 -15.02 15.60
C ALA A 26 26.06 -13.75 15.59
N GLN A 27 24.81 -13.84 16.04
CA GLN A 27 23.88 -12.73 16.00
C GLN A 27 23.21 -12.44 17.33
N ALA A 28 23.10 -11.14 17.66
CA ALA A 28 22.40 -10.66 18.84
C ALA A 28 20.86 -10.70 18.72
N PHE A 29 20.29 -11.56 17.88
CA PHE A 29 18.84 -11.70 17.73
C PHE A 29 18.34 -12.95 18.46
N PRO A 30 17.15 -12.93 19.07
CA PRO A 30 16.59 -14.11 19.70
C PRO A 30 16.45 -15.28 18.71
N HIS A 31 16.73 -16.49 19.18
CA HIS A 31 16.61 -17.73 18.41
C HIS A 31 15.28 -17.86 17.64
N TRP A 32 14.15 -17.55 18.30
CA TRP A 32 12.82 -17.64 17.69
C TRP A 32 12.65 -16.69 16.50
N THR A 33 13.29 -15.51 16.56
CA THR A 33 13.24 -14.50 15.49
C THR A 33 13.98 -14.97 14.24
N ILE A 34 15.17 -15.54 14.42
CA ILE A 34 15.98 -16.07 13.30
C ILE A 34 15.27 -17.29 12.68
N SER A 35 14.69 -18.17 13.50
CA SER A 35 13.94 -19.33 13.04
C SER A 35 12.71 -18.92 12.21
N ASP A 36 11.94 -17.93 12.67
CA ASP A 36 10.79 -17.39 11.94
C ASP A 36 11.20 -16.81 10.57
N TRP A 37 12.31 -16.05 10.51
CA TRP A 37 12.80 -15.51 9.24
C TRP A 37 13.33 -16.60 8.30
N ARG A 38 13.91 -17.68 8.83
CA ARG A 38 14.35 -18.83 8.01
C ARG A 38 13.18 -19.57 7.38
N LYS A 39 12.03 -19.65 8.07
CA LYS A 39 10.80 -20.24 7.50
C LYS A 39 10.30 -19.41 6.30
N ASN A 40 10.36 -18.09 6.41
CA ASN A 40 9.91 -17.15 5.37
C ASN A 40 11.08 -16.61 4.52
N LYS A 41 12.20 -17.35 4.42
CA LYS A 41 13.45 -16.85 3.84
C LYS A 41 13.28 -16.39 2.38
N GLU A 42 12.46 -17.11 1.61
CA GLU A 42 12.31 -16.89 0.17
C GLU A 42 11.54 -15.60 -0.06
N ASP A 43 10.45 -15.38 0.68
CA ASP A 43 9.68 -14.14 0.65
C ASP A 43 10.49 -12.93 1.12
N ILE A 44 11.31 -13.12 2.17
CA ILE A 44 12.17 -12.05 2.69
C ILE A 44 13.26 -11.68 1.69
N LEU A 45 13.89 -12.65 1.03
CA LEU A 45 14.95 -12.40 0.05
C LEU A 45 14.40 -11.90 -1.30
N ALA A 46 13.21 -12.34 -1.71
CA ALA A 46 12.55 -11.89 -2.93
C ALA A 46 11.94 -10.47 -2.81
N PHE A 47 11.87 -9.91 -1.60
CA PHE A 47 11.31 -8.58 -1.38
C PHE A 47 12.25 -7.47 -1.91
N VAL A 48 11.81 -6.79 -2.98
CA VAL A 48 12.50 -5.65 -3.61
C VAL A 48 11.73 -4.32 -3.40
N GLY A 49 10.69 -4.33 -2.57
CA GLY A 49 9.81 -3.18 -2.33
C GLY A 49 10.29 -2.18 -1.28
N SER A 50 9.60 -1.04 -1.19
CA SER A 50 9.82 -0.07 -0.11
C SER A 50 9.11 -0.53 1.17
N GLU A 51 9.86 -0.65 2.27
CA GLU A 51 9.32 -1.01 3.59
C GLU A 51 8.23 -0.05 4.09
N LYS A 52 8.26 1.21 3.63
CA LYS A 52 7.23 2.22 3.93
C LYS A 52 5.83 1.82 3.40
N THR A 53 5.78 0.87 2.46
CA THR A 53 4.56 0.36 1.83
C THR A 53 4.02 -0.87 2.55
N LEU A 54 4.81 -1.56 3.39
CA LEU A 54 4.35 -2.73 4.15
C LEU A 54 3.60 -2.35 5.42
N SER A 55 3.97 -1.23 6.06
CA SER A 55 3.18 -0.66 7.17
C SER A 55 1.86 -0.05 6.67
N ARG A 56 1.84 0.39 5.41
CA ARG A 56 0.63 0.74 4.67
C ARG A 56 0.17 -0.51 3.92
N ALA A 57 -0.21 -1.56 4.66
CA ALA A 57 -1.06 -2.59 4.07
C ALA A 57 -2.12 -1.86 3.26
N PRO A 58 -2.25 -2.10 1.94
CA PRO A 58 -3.41 -1.61 1.24
C PRO A 58 -4.56 -2.29 1.97
N GLY A 59 -5.25 -1.54 2.83
CA GLY A 59 -6.61 -1.92 3.20
C GLY A 59 -7.32 -2.23 1.89
N ARG A 60 -8.25 -3.22 1.94
CA ARG A 60 -9.08 -3.66 0.81
C ARG A 60 -9.18 -2.51 -0.18
N PRO A 61 -8.62 -2.62 -1.41
CA PRO A 61 -8.65 -1.51 -2.35
C PRO A 61 -10.09 -1.06 -2.38
N GLU A 62 -10.33 0.18 -1.96
CA GLU A 62 -11.66 0.75 -2.01
C GLU A 62 -11.96 0.81 -3.48
N SER A 63 -12.67 -0.23 -3.95
CA SER A 63 -13.01 -0.41 -5.33
C SER A 63 -14.03 0.67 -5.61
N VAL A 64 -13.52 1.84 -5.97
CA VAL A 64 -14.31 2.89 -6.56
C VAL A 64 -14.93 2.25 -7.80
N PRO A 65 -16.25 2.07 -7.87
CA PRO A 65 -16.91 1.43 -9.01
C PRO A 65 -16.77 2.25 -10.31
N VAL A 66 -16.21 3.45 -10.19
CA VAL A 66 -15.94 4.43 -11.24
C VAL A 66 -14.68 4.09 -12.03
N GLY A 67 -14.37 2.81 -12.26
CA GLY A 67 -13.09 2.41 -12.86
C GLY A 67 -12.91 2.96 -14.27
N ILE A 68 -13.83 2.64 -15.18
CA ILE A 68 -13.66 2.95 -16.61
C ILE A 68 -13.98 4.42 -16.92
N GLU A 69 -15.07 4.94 -16.34
CA GLU A 69 -15.51 6.33 -16.61
C GLU A 69 -14.58 7.37 -16.00
N LEU A 70 -14.06 7.15 -14.78
CA LEU A 70 -13.06 8.05 -14.19
C LEU A 70 -11.77 8.01 -15.00
N ILE A 71 -11.33 6.84 -15.43
CA ILE A 71 -10.13 6.71 -16.28
C ILE A 71 -10.33 7.45 -17.61
N THR A 72 -11.53 7.37 -18.19
CA THR A 72 -11.85 8.09 -19.44
C THR A 72 -11.83 9.59 -19.21
N TYR A 73 -12.52 10.08 -18.17
CA TYR A 73 -12.46 11.48 -17.75
C TYR A 73 -11.03 11.97 -17.49
N MET A 74 -10.19 11.15 -16.82
CA MET A 74 -8.79 11.48 -16.55
C MET A 74 -7.97 11.61 -17.83
N LYS A 75 -8.18 10.72 -18.81
CA LYS A 75 -7.50 10.74 -20.10
C LYS A 75 -7.92 11.96 -20.92
N ASP A 76 -9.21 12.23 -21.00
CA ASP A 76 -9.76 13.37 -21.74
C ASP A 76 -9.28 14.70 -21.14
N THR A 77 -9.33 14.83 -19.80
CA THR A 77 -8.86 16.04 -19.09
C THR A 77 -7.36 16.30 -19.32
N ARG A 78 -6.54 15.23 -19.39
CA ARG A 78 -5.10 15.34 -19.70
C ARG A 78 -4.86 15.71 -21.16
N GLN A 79 -5.64 15.15 -22.07
CA GLN A 79 -5.55 15.43 -23.50
C GLN A 79 -5.89 16.90 -23.80
N ASP A 80 -6.82 17.48 -23.05
CA ASP A 80 -7.22 18.89 -23.15
C ASP A 80 -6.30 19.86 -22.38
N TRP A 81 -5.14 19.39 -21.89
CA TRP A 81 -4.15 20.15 -21.11
C TRP A 81 -4.67 20.77 -19.81
N PHE A 82 -5.82 20.31 -19.30
CA PHE A 82 -6.34 20.76 -18.02
C PHE A 82 -5.64 20.05 -16.85
N LEU A 83 -5.47 20.77 -15.74
CA LEU A 83 -4.88 20.22 -14.53
C LEU A 83 -5.84 19.19 -13.90
N LEU A 84 -5.52 17.91 -14.08
CA LEU A 84 -6.19 16.82 -13.39
C LEU A 84 -5.83 16.87 -11.90
N THR A 85 -6.77 17.33 -11.08
CA THR A 85 -6.61 17.43 -9.63
C THR A 85 -7.53 16.45 -8.92
N ALA A 86 -7.15 15.99 -7.72
CA ALA A 86 -8.01 15.13 -6.89
C ALA A 86 -9.36 15.81 -6.61
N ARG A 87 -9.38 17.15 -6.51
CA ARG A 87 -10.62 17.93 -6.40
C ARG A 87 -11.50 17.80 -7.63
N SER A 88 -10.95 17.96 -8.84
CA SER A 88 -11.72 17.81 -10.09
C SER A 88 -12.30 16.40 -10.24
N MET A 89 -11.53 15.38 -9.84
CA MET A 89 -12.00 13.98 -9.84
C MET A 89 -13.08 13.73 -8.79
N ALA A 90 -12.94 14.31 -7.59
CA ALA A 90 -13.96 14.20 -6.55
C ALA A 90 -15.28 14.87 -6.96
N VAL A 91 -15.21 15.98 -7.70
CA VAL A 91 -16.40 16.63 -8.28
C VAL A 91 -17.05 15.71 -9.31
N PHE A 92 -16.28 15.16 -10.26
CA PHE A 92 -16.79 14.20 -11.24
C PHE A 92 -17.48 12.99 -10.59
N VAL A 93 -16.87 12.41 -9.56
CA VAL A 93 -17.43 11.27 -8.82
C VAL A 93 -18.70 11.67 -8.08
N ARG A 94 -18.75 12.86 -7.47
CA ARG A 94 -19.95 13.36 -6.79
C ARG A 94 -21.12 13.59 -7.76
N GLU A 95 -20.84 14.10 -8.96
CA GLU A 95 -21.86 14.41 -9.97
C GLU A 95 -22.37 13.14 -10.66
N SER A 96 -21.46 12.22 -10.98
CA SER A 96 -21.80 11.01 -11.73
C SER A 96 -22.29 9.86 -10.84
N TYR A 97 -21.85 9.83 -9.57
CA TYR A 97 -22.13 8.72 -8.63
C TYR A 97 -22.56 9.21 -7.23
N PRO A 98 -23.64 10.00 -7.11
CA PRO A 98 -24.07 10.56 -5.83
C PRO A 98 -24.53 9.47 -4.83
N GLU A 99 -25.22 8.42 -5.30
CA GLU A 99 -25.70 7.32 -4.45
C GLU A 99 -24.54 6.51 -3.87
N TRP A 100 -23.54 6.20 -4.69
CA TRP A 100 -22.34 5.51 -4.23
C TRP A 100 -21.59 6.35 -3.19
N LEU A 101 -21.45 7.65 -3.42
CA LEU A 101 -20.79 8.54 -2.48
C LEU A 101 -21.52 8.59 -1.13
N GLN A 102 -22.86 8.58 -1.14
CA GLN A 102 -23.66 8.52 0.07
C GLN A 102 -23.46 7.21 0.84
N MET A 103 -23.47 6.07 0.15
CA MET A 103 -23.17 4.77 0.77
C MET A 103 -21.73 4.72 1.33
N TYR A 104 -20.77 5.23 0.56
CA TYR A 104 -19.36 5.28 0.93
C TYR A 104 -19.10 6.14 2.17
N VAL A 105 -19.76 7.30 2.29
CA VAL A 105 -19.67 8.16 3.48
C VAL A 105 -20.43 7.53 4.66
N GLY A 106 -21.57 6.89 4.40
CA GLY A 106 -22.39 6.22 5.43
C GLY A 106 -21.68 5.05 6.11
N ASP A 107 -20.83 4.32 5.40
CA ASP A 107 -20.01 3.24 5.94
C ASP A 107 -18.83 3.73 6.80
N LYS A 108 -18.52 5.03 6.79
CA LYS A 108 -17.37 5.60 7.48
C LYS A 108 -17.78 6.24 8.81
N LYS A 109 -16.90 6.09 9.80
CA LYS A 109 -17.13 6.59 11.17
C LYS A 109 -17.44 8.09 11.23
N ASN A 110 -16.81 8.89 10.37
CA ASN A 110 -16.99 10.35 10.28
C ASN A 110 -16.80 10.83 8.83
N ALA A 111 -17.47 11.93 8.46
CA ALA A 111 -17.38 12.54 7.13
C ALA A 111 -15.97 13.06 6.77
N SER A 112 -15.21 13.55 7.75
CA SER A 112 -13.82 13.99 7.56
C SER A 112 -12.91 12.83 7.16
N THR A 113 -13.05 11.68 7.83
CA THR A 113 -12.30 10.45 7.49
C THR A 113 -12.69 9.91 6.11
N ALA A 114 -13.96 10.04 5.72
CA ALA A 114 -14.40 9.67 4.38
C ALA A 114 -13.77 10.56 3.29
N TYR A 115 -13.68 11.87 3.53
CA TYR A 115 -13.06 12.81 2.59
C TYR A 115 -11.55 12.58 2.44
N GLU A 116 -10.82 12.38 3.55
CA GLU A 116 -9.39 12.09 3.53
C GLU A 116 -9.08 10.76 2.81
N SER A 117 -9.89 9.73 3.06
CA SER A 117 -9.77 8.43 2.39
C SER A 117 -10.04 8.55 0.88
N CYS A 118 -11.14 9.21 0.50
CA CYS A 118 -11.50 9.44 -0.90
C CYS A 118 -10.42 10.25 -1.65
N SER A 119 -9.92 11.33 -1.04
CA SER A 119 -8.82 12.14 -1.60
C SER A 119 -7.55 11.30 -1.79
N GLY A 120 -7.19 10.45 -0.82
CA GLY A 120 -6.03 9.56 -0.91
C GLY A 120 -6.13 8.54 -2.05
N VAL A 121 -7.33 7.97 -2.27
CA VAL A 121 -7.59 7.04 -3.39
C VAL A 121 -7.47 7.76 -4.73
N LEU A 122 -8.08 8.94 -4.87
CA LEU A 122 -8.04 9.72 -6.10
C LEU A 122 -6.62 10.23 -6.43
N LEU A 123 -5.85 10.67 -5.42
CA LEU A 123 -4.45 11.06 -5.59
C LEU A 123 -3.58 9.89 -6.06
N THR A 124 -3.83 8.69 -5.54
CA THR A 124 -3.11 7.48 -5.98
C THR A 124 -3.44 7.15 -7.44
N ALA A 125 -4.70 7.34 -7.86
CA ALA A 125 -5.11 7.15 -9.26
C ALA A 125 -4.44 8.17 -10.20
N ILE A 126 -4.27 9.43 -9.79
CA ILE A 126 -3.56 10.45 -10.58
C ILE A 126 -2.10 10.06 -10.83
N ILE A 127 -1.43 9.43 -9.87
CA ILE A 127 -0.02 9.04 -9.99
C ILE A 127 0.13 7.74 -10.81
N ALA A 128 -0.87 6.86 -10.77
CA ALA A 128 -0.82 5.53 -11.40
C ALA A 128 -1.30 5.51 -12.87
N GLY A 129 -2.15 6.45 -13.29
CA GLY A 129 -2.57 6.65 -14.69
C GLY A 129 -1.79 7.74 -15.39
#